data_AF-A0A5M4EQA0-F1
#
_entry.id   AF-A0A5M4EQA0-F1
#
_cell.length_a   1.000
_cell.length_b   1.000
_cell.length_c   1.000
_cell.angle_alpha   90.00
_cell.angle_beta   90.00
_cell.angle_gamma   90.00
#
_symmetry.space_group_name_H-M   'P 1'
#
loop_
_entity.id
_entity.type
_entity.pdbx_description
1 polymer ?
#
loop_
_entity_poly.entity_id
_entity_poly.type
_entity_poly.pdbx_seq_one_letter_code
_entity_poly.pdbx_strand_id
1 'polypeptide(L)' 'MLRPNIVFAFADDWGRYASAYRDQPGESSIHELIDTPNFDRIADEGTIFLNAHVPAPSCTPCRSSILTGRYFWHIF' A
#
# COMPACT_ATOMS: atom_id res chain seq x y z
N MET A 1 -16.89 -9.92 22.82
CA MET A 1 -16.54 -9.47 21.46
C MET A 1 -15.57 -10.48 20.88
N LEU A 2 -15.83 -11.03 19.69
CA LEU A 2 -14.88 -11.92 19.03
C LEU A 2 -13.64 -11.10 18.62
N ARG A 3 -12.43 -11.64 18.86
CA ARG A 3 -11.18 -11.02 18.43
C ARG A 3 -11.05 -11.22 16.90
N PRO A 4 -10.97 -10.16 16.09
CA PRO A 4 -10.83 -10.31 14.65
C PRO A 4 -9.45 -10.87 14.29
N ASN A 5 -9.37 -11.59 13.17
CA ASN A 5 -8.12 -11.96 12.55
C ASN A 5 -7.64 -10.82 11.65
N ILE A 6 -6.36 -10.49 11.70
CA ILE A 6 -5.75 -9.44 10.88
C ILE A 6 -4.75 -10.10 9.94
N VAL A 7 -4.94 -9.90 8.63
CA VAL A 7 -3.97 -10.28 7.61
C VAL A 7 -3.31 -9.00 7.10
N PHE A 8 -1.98 -8.91 7.27
CA PHE A 8 -1.18 -7.83 6.73
C PHE A 8 -0.44 -8.32 5.48
N ALA A 9 -0.88 -7.88 4.30
CA ALA A 9 -0.24 -8.18 3.03
C ALA A 9 0.53 -6.94 2.55
N PHE A 10 1.80 -7.13 2.19
CA PHE A 10 2.71 -6.06 1.79
C PHE A 10 3.54 -6.51 0.58
N ALA A 11 3.51 -5.74 -0.51
CA ALA A 11 4.24 -6.03 -1.73
C ALA A 11 5.49 -5.13 -1.85
N ASP A 12 6.57 -5.67 -2.40
CA ASP A 12 7.81 -4.93 -2.62
C ASP A 12 7.77 -4.16 -3.94
N ASP A 13 8.37 -2.96 -3.98
CA ASP A 13 8.40 -2.05 -5.14
C ASP A 13 7.04 -1.76 -5.81
N TRP A 14 5.94 -1.93 -5.07
CA TRP A 14 4.58 -1.71 -5.55
C TRP A 14 4.17 -0.24 -5.37
N GLY A 15 4.29 0.55 -6.44
CA GLY A 15 3.81 1.94 -6.51
C GLY A 15 2.29 2.06 -6.72
N ARG A 16 1.83 3.22 -7.19
CA ARG A 16 0.40 3.45 -7.51
C ARG A 16 0.03 2.82 -8.87
N TYR A 17 0.13 1.49 -8.93
CA TYR A 17 0.05 0.74 -10.18
C TYR A 17 -1.20 -0.14 -10.31
N ALA A 18 -1.92 -0.45 -9.23
CA ALA A 18 -3.13 -1.27 -9.31
C ALA A 18 -4.27 -0.59 -10.09
N SER A 19 -5.10 -1.34 -10.79
CA SER A 19 -6.26 -0.81 -11.54
C SER A 19 -7.27 -0.08 -10.68
N ALA A 20 -7.35 -0.39 -9.38
CA ALA A 20 -8.13 0.38 -8.40
C ALA A 20 -7.82 1.89 -8.37
N TYR A 21 -6.68 2.33 -8.92
CA TYR A 21 -6.32 3.75 -9.02
C TYR A 21 -6.73 4.42 -10.33
N ARG A 22 -7.38 3.71 -11.27
CA ARG A 22 -7.68 4.20 -12.62
C ARG A 22 -8.55 5.45 -12.67
N ASP A 23 -9.55 5.55 -11.79
CA ASP A 23 -10.46 6.70 -11.76
C ASP A 23 -9.97 7.83 -10.84
N GLN A 24 -8.75 7.72 -10.31
CA GLN A 24 -8.24 8.67 -9.33
C GLN A 24 -7.52 9.85 -10.00
N PRO A 25 -7.73 11.08 -9.52
CA PRO A 25 -7.08 12.26 -10.10
C PRO A 25 -5.55 12.15 -10.01
N GLY A 26 -4.86 12.63 -11.06
CA GLY A 26 -3.40 12.60 -11.17
C GLY A 26 -2.92 12.32 -12.59
N GLU A 27 -1.62 12.10 -12.73
CA GLU A 27 -1.03 11.64 -14.00
C GLU A 27 -1.39 10.18 -14.25
N SER A 28 -1.82 9.91 -15.48
CA SER A 28 -1.99 8.55 -16.00
C SER A 28 -0.67 7.77 -15.86
N SER A 29 -0.78 6.53 -15.39
CA SER A 29 0.36 5.61 -15.28
C SER A 29 -0.07 4.19 -15.66
N ILE A 30 0.77 3.20 -15.37
CA ILE A 30 0.53 1.80 -15.77
C ILE A 30 -0.78 1.20 -15.19
N HIS A 31 -1.39 1.82 -14.19
CA HIS A 31 -2.70 1.43 -13.64
C HIS A 31 -3.86 1.54 -14.64
N GLU A 32 -3.72 2.29 -15.73
CA GLU A 32 -4.70 2.32 -16.82
C GLU A 32 -4.57 1.12 -17.77
N LEU A 33 -3.41 0.45 -17.77
CA LEU A 33 -3.08 -0.62 -18.71
C LEU A 33 -3.09 -2.02 -18.08
N ILE A 34 -3.01 -2.11 -16.76
CA ILE A 34 -3.03 -3.38 -16.05
C ILE A 34 -4.38 -3.60 -15.37
N ASP A 35 -4.76 -4.87 -15.24
CA ASP A 35 -5.95 -5.29 -14.48
C ASP A 35 -5.52 -6.12 -13.25
N THR A 36 -5.96 -5.68 -12.07
CA THR A 36 -5.71 -6.32 -10.78
C THR A 36 -7.03 -6.71 -10.09
N PRO A 37 -7.85 -7.60 -10.69
CA PRO A 37 -9.24 -7.83 -10.26
C PRO A 37 -9.38 -8.29 -8.80
N ASN A 38 -8.41 -9.03 -8.26
CA ASN A 38 -8.42 -9.44 -6.85
C ASN A 38 -8.14 -8.28 -5.88
N PHE A 39 -7.28 -7.34 -6.28
CA PHE A 39 -7.00 -6.15 -5.49
C PHE A 39 -8.15 -5.15 -5.57
N ASP A 40 -8.73 -4.99 -6.76
CA ASP A 40 -9.88 -4.12 -7.01
C ASP A 40 -11.07 -4.52 -6.15
N ARG A 41 -11.38 -5.83 -6.06
CA ARG A 41 -12.42 -6.34 -5.16
C ARG A 41 -12.19 -5.97 -3.69
N ILE A 42 -10.94 -6.05 -3.21
CA ILE A 42 -10.60 -5.67 -1.83
C ILE A 42 -10.74 -4.15 -1.62
N ALA A 43 -10.39 -3.37 -2.64
CA ALA A 43 -10.52 -1.92 -2.61
C ALA A 43 -11.98 -1.47 -2.57
N ASP A 44 -12.85 -2.12 -3.35
CA ASP A 44 -14.31 -1.87 -3.40
C ASP A 44 -15.02 -2.25 -2.09
N GLU A 45 -14.59 -3.34 -1.45
CA GLU A 45 -15.09 -3.79 -0.15
C GLU A 45 -14.50 -3.01 1.04
N GLY A 46 -13.53 -2.12 0.78
CA GLY A 46 -12.69 -1.52 1.80
C GLY A 46 -12.51 -0.01 1.63
N THR A 47 -11.27 0.45 1.79
CA THR A 47 -10.92 1.86 1.66
C THR A 47 -9.54 1.98 1.03
N ILE A 48 -9.44 2.83 0.01
CA ILE A 48 -8.18 3.18 -0.65
C ILE A 48 -7.60 4.44 -0.01
N PHE A 49 -6.31 4.43 0.32
CA PHE A 49 -5.58 5.62 0.75
C PHE A 49 -4.90 6.26 -0.46
N LEU A 50 -5.31 7.47 -0.84
CA LEU A 50 -4.73 8.19 -1.98
C LEU A 50 -3.40 8.90 -1.66
N ASN A 51 -3.07 9.02 -0.37
CA ASN A 51 -1.94 9.77 0.12
C ASN A 51 -1.13 8.99 1.18
N ALA A 52 -0.88 7.71 0.92
CA ALA A 52 -0.07 6.85 1.78
C ALA A 52 1.41 6.88 1.35
N HIS A 53 2.31 7.23 2.27
CA HIS A 53 3.74 7.36 2.00
C HIS A 53 4.57 6.42 2.86
N VAL A 54 5.61 5.85 2.27
CA VAL A 54 6.62 5.09 3.01
C VAL A 54 7.59 6.05 3.71
N PRO A 55 8.13 5.68 4.89
CA PRO A 55 9.06 6.53 5.64
C PRO A 55 10.44 6.65 4.98
N ALA A 56 10.78 5.71 4.10
CA ALA A 56 11.99 5.74 3.29
C ALA A 56 11.80 4.91 2.00
N PRO A 57 12.33 5.36 0.84
CA PRO A 57 12.30 4.61 -0.41
C PRO A 57 13.40 3.53 -0.46
N SER A 58 13.47 2.67 0.56
CA SER A 58 14.41 1.56 0.64
C SER A 58 13.84 0.44 1.53
N CYS A 59 14.08 -0.83 1.14
CA CYS A 59 13.44 -2.01 1.73
C CYS A 59 13.64 -2.08 3.25
N THR A 60 14.89 -2.00 3.72
CA THR A 60 15.23 -2.13 5.15
C THR A 60 14.60 -1.03 6.02
N PRO A 61 14.82 0.28 5.75
CA PRO A 61 14.24 1.34 6.58
C PRO A 61 12.71 1.42 6.48
N CYS A 62 12.11 1.06 5.34
CA CYS A 62 10.66 0.98 5.21
C CYS A 62 10.08 -0.12 6.10
N ARG A 63 10.60 -1.36 5.97
CA ARG A 63 10.11 -2.53 6.71
C ARG A 63 10.36 -2.43 8.22
N SER A 64 11.49 -1.85 8.65
CA SER A 64 11.75 -1.60 10.07
C SER A 64 10.76 -0.62 10.68
N SER A 65 10.38 0.42 9.93
CA SER A 65 9.40 1.40 10.39
C SER A 65 7.99 0.79 10.50
N ILE A 66 7.59 -0.05 9.53
CA ILE A 66 6.31 -0.79 9.57
C ILE A 66 6.24 -1.71 10.79
N LEU A 67 7.30 -2.48 11.06
CA LEU A 67 7.31 -3.46 12.16
C LEU A 67 7.30 -2.81 13.54
N THR A 68 7.96 -1.66 13.68
CA THR A 68 8.15 -1.00 14.98
C THR A 68 7.17 0.13 15.27
N GLY A 69 6.49 0.66 14.24
CA GLY A 69 5.68 1.87 14.34
C GLY A 69 6.48 3.14 14.64
N ARG A 70 7.79 3.15 14.33
CA ARG A 70 8.70 4.27 14.54
C ARG A 70 9.37 4.67 13.24
N TYR A 71 9.88 5.90 13.16
CA TYR A 71 10.74 6.30 12.06
C TYR A 71 12.06 5.53 12.07
N PHE A 72 12.59 5.19 10.89
CA PHE A 72 13.77 4.34 10.75
C PHE A 72 15.02 4.87 11.48
N TRP A 73 15.17 6.19 11.61
CA TRP A 73 16.29 6.82 12.32
C TRP A 73 16.14 6.82 13.85
N HIS A 74 15.02 6.33 14.40
CA HIS A 74 14.84 6.11 15.84
C HIS A 74 15.15 4.66 16.26
N ILE A 75 15.61 3.81 15.34
CA ILE A 75 15.83 2.37 15.53
C ILE A 75 17.31 2.00 15.37
N PHE A 76 18.18 3.00 15.15
CA PHE A 76 19.64 2.87 15.07
C PHE A 76 20.30 3.90 15.98
#